data_AF-A0A7X6M306-F1
#
_entry.id   AF-A0A7X6M306-F1
#
_cell.length_a   1.000
_cell.length_b   1.000
_cell.length_c   1.000
_cell.angle_alpha   90.00
_cell.angle_beta   90.00
_cell.angle_gamma   90.00
#
_symmetry.space_group_name_H-M   'P 1'
#
loop_
_entity.id
_entity.type
_entity.pdbx_description
1 polymer ?
#
loop_
_entity_poly.entity_id
_entity_poly.type
_entity_poly.pdbx_seq_one_letter_code
_entity_poly.pdbx_strand_id
1 'polypeptide(L)'
;MRRLSFTRRLSAAAIAATAAGLMFAAPTTAAPTPVDWSAATAHLRAAAAGNPAAEQAIDRLIASGPAVEQAALPPQPFQMPAQSDIGRGDGPGIYGSGIALNYDGFRFGFFGGPGTIAPNQAGASLQVVWYNLSNGRSGNQVLIEHNDVPLDTTIRTAVFDPGPGMVVAAVYGTLWHRWPVPVSDANPDGFQYQRGTISVPSFGMIYN
;
A
#
# COMPACT_ATOMS: atom_id res chain seq x y z
N MET A 1 -74.84 50.37 0.33
CA MET A 1 -75.16 50.21 1.77
C MET A 1 -75.04 48.73 2.15
N ARG A 2 -74.55 48.44 3.39
CA ARG A 2 -74.30 47.14 4.07
C ARG A 2 -72.89 46.53 3.88
N ARG A 3 -71.95 46.74 4.81
CA ARG A 3 -71.66 46.09 6.13
C ARG A 3 -70.57 44.99 5.95
N LEU A 4 -69.32 45.22 6.38
CA LEU A 4 -68.72 44.86 7.70
C LEU A 4 -68.89 43.39 8.09
N SER A 5 -67.79 42.61 8.04
CA SER A 5 -67.20 41.95 9.23
C SER A 5 -66.06 40.96 8.87
N PHE A 6 -64.93 41.17 9.53
CA PHE A 6 -63.84 40.21 9.81
C PHE A 6 -64.36 38.89 10.44
N THR A 7 -63.65 37.76 10.26
CA THR A 7 -62.93 36.99 11.34
C THR A 7 -62.59 35.53 10.96
N ARG A 8 -61.27 35.26 10.84
CA ARG A 8 -60.41 34.10 11.23
C ARG A 8 -60.79 32.62 11.00
N ARG A 9 -59.78 31.87 10.50
CA ARG A 9 -59.07 30.67 11.05
C ARG A 9 -57.84 30.44 10.12
N LEU A 10 -56.57 30.71 10.45
CA LEU A 10 -55.59 30.22 11.45
C LEU A 10 -55.36 28.69 11.47
N SER A 11 -54.24 28.28 10.86
CA SER A 11 -53.27 27.22 11.24
C SER A 11 -52.24 27.12 10.09
N ALA A 12 -51.07 27.78 10.14
CA ALA A 12 -49.85 27.48 10.90
C ALA A 12 -49.12 26.19 10.45
N ALA A 13 -48.05 26.34 9.66
CA ALA A 13 -46.79 25.60 9.79
C ALA A 13 -45.72 26.28 8.92
N ALA A 14 -44.94 27.16 9.55
CA ALA A 14 -43.66 27.60 9.05
C ALA A 14 -42.59 26.64 9.59
N ILE A 15 -41.69 26.16 8.74
CA ILE A 15 -40.38 25.68 9.18
C ILE A 15 -39.34 26.48 8.39
N ALA A 16 -38.82 27.49 9.06
CA ALA A 16 -37.52 28.05 8.74
C ALA A 16 -36.47 27.17 9.43
N ALA A 17 -35.45 26.74 8.68
CA ALA A 17 -34.22 26.22 9.25
C ALA A 17 -33.05 26.74 8.41
N THR A 18 -32.60 27.94 8.74
CA THR A 18 -31.22 28.37 8.54
C THR A 18 -30.36 27.77 9.66
N ALA A 19 -29.42 26.91 9.28
CA ALA A 19 -28.17 26.65 9.99
C ALA A 19 -27.11 26.48 8.88
N ALA A 20 -26.29 27.50 8.61
CA ALA A 20 -25.07 27.86 9.35
C ALA A 20 -24.06 26.70 9.37
N GLY A 21 -22.88 27.01 8.83
CA GLY A 21 -21.86 26.06 8.41
C GLY A 21 -21.41 25.04 9.45
N LEU A 22 -21.11 23.85 8.96
CA LEU A 22 -20.02 23.04 9.48
C LEU A 22 -19.15 22.61 8.31
N MET A 23 -18.00 23.27 8.28
CA MET A 23 -16.74 22.87 7.67
C MET A 23 -16.67 21.38 7.31
N PHE A 24 -16.82 21.07 6.02
CA PHE A 24 -15.96 20.02 5.45
C PHE A 24 -14.66 20.70 5.04
N ALA A 25 -13.87 21.05 6.06
CA ALA A 25 -12.44 20.91 5.95
C ALA A 25 -12.20 19.41 5.73
N ALA A 26 -12.30 18.97 4.46
CA ALA A 26 -11.55 17.81 4.06
C ALA A 26 -10.12 18.08 4.56
N PRO A 27 -9.44 17.13 5.24
CA PRO A 27 -8.03 17.32 5.49
C PRO A 27 -7.44 17.63 4.11
N THR A 28 -6.97 18.86 3.93
CA THR A 28 -5.98 19.15 2.91
C THR A 28 -4.85 18.22 3.28
N THR A 29 -4.86 17.01 2.71
CA THR A 29 -3.68 16.16 2.64
C THR A 29 -2.64 17.09 2.06
N ALA A 30 -1.71 17.54 2.90
CA ALA A 30 -0.60 18.36 2.46
C ALA A 30 -0.07 17.67 1.19
N ALA A 31 0.12 18.46 0.12
CA ALA A 31 0.75 17.94 -1.08
C ALA A 31 1.99 17.16 -0.62
N PRO A 32 2.16 15.89 -1.03
CA PRO A 32 3.24 15.06 -0.55
C PRO A 32 4.53 15.86 -0.66
N THR A 33 5.23 16.05 0.46
CA THR A 33 6.53 16.73 0.44
C THR A 33 7.38 16.03 -0.62
N PRO A 34 7.88 16.74 -1.65
CA PRO A 34 8.66 16.11 -2.69
C PRO A 34 9.82 15.35 -2.06
N VAL A 35 9.85 14.04 -2.26
CA VAL A 35 10.93 13.19 -1.75
C VAL A 35 12.17 13.52 -2.55
N ASP A 36 13.26 13.86 -1.86
CA ASP A 36 14.58 13.85 -2.48
C ASP A 36 14.94 12.39 -2.79
N TRP A 37 14.64 11.98 -4.01
CA TRP A 37 14.89 10.63 -4.52
C TRP A 37 16.36 10.24 -4.35
N SER A 38 17.28 11.17 -4.64
CA SER A 38 18.71 10.89 -4.60
C SER A 38 19.15 10.65 -3.16
N ALA A 39 18.73 11.50 -2.23
CA ALA A 39 19.05 11.32 -0.81
C ALA A 39 18.42 10.04 -0.24
N ALA A 40 17.14 9.78 -0.53
CA ALA A 40 16.42 8.61 -0.03
C ALA A 40 17.03 7.29 -0.53
N THR A 41 17.34 7.20 -1.82
CA THR A 41 17.98 6.00 -2.40
C THR A 41 19.42 5.81 -1.91
N ALA A 42 20.17 6.90 -1.65
CA ALA A 42 21.49 6.81 -1.03
C ALA A 42 21.42 6.25 0.40
N HIS A 43 20.47 6.73 1.22
CA HIS A 43 20.27 6.20 2.57
C HIS A 43 19.83 4.73 2.56
N LEU A 44 18.92 4.35 1.65
CA LEU A 44 18.53 2.95 1.48
C LEU A 44 19.70 2.08 1.00
N ARG A 45 20.54 2.58 0.10
CA ARG A 45 21.73 1.86 -0.35
C ARG A 45 22.71 1.63 0.80
N ALA A 46 22.89 2.62 1.67
CA ALA A 46 23.69 2.47 2.88
C ALA A 46 23.07 1.47 3.86
N ALA A 47 21.74 1.49 4.04
CA ALA A 47 21.01 0.52 4.87
C ALA A 47 21.10 -0.91 4.35
N ALA A 48 21.21 -1.09 3.03
CA ALA A 48 21.36 -2.38 2.37
C ALA A 48 22.76 -2.99 2.51
N ALA A 49 23.75 -2.23 2.99
CA ALA A 49 25.15 -2.66 3.02
C ALA A 49 25.34 -4.01 3.73
N GLY A 50 26.01 -4.94 3.06
CA GLY A 50 26.24 -6.29 3.58
C GLY A 50 25.10 -7.28 3.33
N ASN A 51 24.01 -6.84 2.67
CA ASN A 51 22.97 -7.70 2.14
C ASN A 51 22.96 -7.62 0.60
N PRO A 52 23.58 -8.57 -0.11
CA PRO A 52 23.70 -8.54 -1.57
C PRO A 52 22.36 -8.44 -2.31
N ALA A 53 21.31 -9.06 -1.78
CA ALA A 53 19.98 -9.02 -2.41
C ALA A 53 19.32 -7.65 -2.27
N ALA A 54 19.43 -7.02 -1.09
CA ALA A 54 18.94 -5.67 -0.84
C ALA A 54 19.73 -4.65 -1.68
N GLU A 55 21.05 -4.80 -1.74
CA GLU A 55 21.93 -3.97 -2.56
C GLU A 55 21.46 -3.99 -4.03
N GLN A 56 21.40 -5.17 -4.64
CA GLN A 56 20.96 -5.31 -6.04
C GLN A 56 19.55 -4.76 -6.27
N ALA A 57 18.65 -4.90 -5.29
CA ALA A 57 17.31 -4.33 -5.37
C ALA A 57 17.37 -2.79 -5.44
N ILE A 58 18.13 -2.15 -4.55
CA ILE A 58 18.30 -0.69 -4.58
C ILE A 58 18.98 -0.23 -5.86
N ASP A 59 19.93 -0.99 -6.41
CA ASP A 59 20.55 -0.65 -7.70
C ASP A 59 19.53 -0.68 -8.84
N ARG A 60 18.65 -1.69 -8.87
CA ARG A 60 17.54 -1.76 -9.84
C ARG A 60 16.56 -0.60 -9.67
N LEU A 61 16.25 -0.23 -8.43
CA LEU A 61 15.39 0.92 -8.11
C LEU A 61 16.02 2.22 -8.64
N ILE A 62 17.30 2.47 -8.37
CA ILE A 62 18.03 3.64 -8.86
C ILE A 62 18.05 3.67 -10.39
N ALA A 63 18.33 2.53 -11.03
CA ALA A 63 18.36 2.40 -12.49
C ALA A 63 16.98 2.63 -13.14
N SER A 64 15.89 2.27 -12.45
CA SER A 64 14.52 2.50 -12.95
C SER A 64 14.11 3.98 -12.91
N GLY A 65 14.77 4.79 -12.09
CA GLY A 65 14.49 6.22 -11.92
C GLY A 65 13.16 6.50 -11.18
N PRO A 66 12.84 7.78 -10.95
CA PRO A 66 11.62 8.21 -10.25
C PRO A 66 10.40 8.15 -11.19
N ALA A 67 10.09 6.97 -11.73
CA ALA A 67 8.91 6.78 -12.58
C ALA A 67 7.68 6.46 -11.71
N VAL A 68 6.87 7.48 -11.39
CA VAL A 68 5.52 7.26 -10.89
C VAL A 68 4.64 6.97 -12.10
N GLU A 69 4.53 5.69 -12.50
CA GLU A 69 3.40 5.30 -13.32
C GLU A 69 2.14 5.45 -12.46
N GLN A 70 1.21 6.31 -12.89
CA GLN A 70 -0.10 6.45 -12.27
C GLN A 70 -0.86 5.12 -12.42
N ALA A 71 -0.54 4.14 -11.58
CA ALA A 71 -1.36 2.97 -11.41
C ALA A 71 -2.56 3.40 -10.56
N ALA A 72 -3.76 3.30 -11.12
CA ALA A 72 -5.02 3.50 -10.41
C ALA A 72 -5.21 2.37 -9.38
N LEU A 73 -4.45 2.44 -8.28
CA LEU A 73 -4.54 1.53 -7.16
C LEU A 73 -5.27 2.27 -6.01
N PRO A 74 -6.03 1.56 -5.15
CA PRO A 74 -6.59 2.14 -3.92
C PRO A 74 -5.50 2.91 -3.16
N PRO A 75 -5.80 3.99 -2.39
CA PRO A 75 -4.79 4.90 -1.85
C PRO A 75 -3.62 4.13 -1.23
N GLN A 76 -2.50 4.10 -1.97
CA GLN A 76 -1.33 3.33 -1.59
C GLN A 76 -0.46 4.20 -0.69
N PRO A 77 -0.02 3.68 0.47
CA PRO A 77 0.89 4.41 1.32
C PRO A 77 2.26 4.64 0.65
N PHE A 78 2.72 3.71 -0.23
CA PHE A 78 3.92 3.95 -1.04
C PHE A 78 3.59 4.62 -2.37
N GLN A 79 4.43 5.58 -2.75
CA GLN A 79 4.25 6.43 -3.91
C GLN A 79 4.63 5.73 -5.22
N MET A 80 5.47 4.68 -5.16
CA MET A 80 5.87 3.88 -6.32
C MET A 80 5.50 2.41 -6.13
N PRO A 81 4.66 1.86 -7.02
CA PRO A 81 4.28 0.45 -6.97
C PRO A 81 5.47 -0.46 -7.30
N ALA A 82 5.44 -1.69 -6.80
CA ALA A 82 6.40 -2.72 -7.24
C ALA A 82 5.98 -3.28 -8.60
N GLN A 83 6.93 -3.77 -9.38
CA GLN A 83 6.66 -4.53 -10.60
C GLN A 83 7.02 -6.00 -10.42
N SER A 84 6.24 -6.88 -11.04
CA SER A 84 6.55 -8.30 -11.16
C SER A 84 7.05 -8.65 -12.55
N ASP A 85 7.86 -9.69 -12.62
CA ASP A 85 8.08 -10.49 -13.82
C ASP A 85 6.87 -11.31 -14.32
N ILE A 86 5.81 -11.50 -13.53
CA ILE A 86 4.59 -12.24 -13.90
C ILE A 86 3.34 -11.35 -13.84
N GLY A 87 2.34 -11.58 -14.70
CA GLY A 87 1.10 -10.79 -14.76
C GLY A 87 -0.15 -11.62 -14.64
N ARG A 88 -1.30 -10.93 -14.61
CA ARG A 88 -2.64 -11.55 -14.76
C ARG A 88 -2.92 -12.00 -16.21
N GLY A 89 -1.96 -11.81 -17.12
CA GLY A 89 -1.95 -12.17 -18.55
C GLY A 89 -0.50 -12.29 -19.06
N ASP A 90 -0.26 -12.16 -20.36
CA ASP A 90 1.06 -12.45 -21.00
C ASP A 90 2.20 -11.43 -20.75
N GLY A 91 2.08 -10.57 -19.73
CA GLY A 91 3.05 -9.50 -19.46
C GLY A 91 3.32 -9.26 -17.97
N PRO A 92 4.24 -8.35 -17.60
CA PRO A 92 4.56 -8.05 -16.21
C PRO A 92 3.38 -7.44 -15.45
N GLY A 93 3.23 -7.79 -14.17
CA GLY A 93 2.19 -7.29 -13.27
C GLY A 93 2.66 -6.11 -12.41
N ILE A 94 1.71 -5.34 -11.89
CA ILE A 94 1.97 -4.24 -10.94
C ILE A 94 1.46 -4.65 -9.55
N TYR A 95 2.22 -4.30 -8.52
CA TYR A 95 1.91 -4.55 -7.12
C TYR A 95 1.63 -3.28 -6.35
N GLY A 96 0.83 -3.41 -5.29
CA GLY A 96 0.79 -2.42 -4.23
C GLY A 96 1.73 -2.71 -3.09
N SER A 97 2.24 -1.67 -2.44
CA SER A 97 2.93 -1.79 -1.16
C SER A 97 2.75 -0.54 -0.32
N GLY A 98 3.05 -0.64 0.98
CA GLY A 98 2.82 0.43 1.92
C GLY A 98 2.94 0.01 3.37
N ILE A 99 2.29 0.75 4.27
CA ILE A 99 2.04 0.29 5.64
C ILE A 99 0.76 -0.52 5.69
N ALA A 100 0.80 -1.61 6.47
CA ALA A 100 -0.41 -2.29 6.90
C ALA A 100 -1.08 -1.46 8.02
N LEU A 101 -1.91 -0.49 7.61
CA LEU A 101 -2.65 0.37 8.53
C LEU A 101 -3.67 -0.45 9.34
N ASN A 102 -4.01 0.02 10.55
CA ASN A 102 -5.00 -0.58 11.48
C ASN A 102 -4.61 -1.93 12.12
N TYR A 103 -3.32 -2.21 12.28
CA TYR A 103 -2.83 -3.35 13.06
C TYR A 103 -2.16 -2.91 14.37
N ASP A 104 -1.78 -3.87 15.21
CA ASP A 104 -1.18 -3.79 16.56
C ASP A 104 0.20 -3.10 16.64
N GLY A 105 0.57 -2.29 15.65
CA GLY A 105 1.83 -1.54 15.62
C GLY A 105 2.31 -1.21 14.20
N PHE A 106 3.54 -0.72 14.09
CA PHE A 106 4.15 -0.44 12.80
C PHE A 106 4.51 -1.73 12.06
N ARG A 107 3.98 -1.86 10.84
CA ARG A 107 4.18 -3.02 9.97
C ARG A 107 4.24 -2.56 8.52
N PHE A 108 5.21 -3.06 7.77
CA PHE A 108 5.15 -2.94 6.31
C PHE A 108 4.21 -4.00 5.75
N GLY A 109 3.44 -3.61 4.74
CA GLY A 109 2.51 -4.46 4.03
C GLY A 109 2.77 -4.44 2.53
N PHE A 110 2.54 -5.58 1.91
CA PHE A 110 2.53 -5.74 0.47
C PHE A 110 1.15 -6.25 0.06
N PHE A 111 0.56 -5.64 -0.96
CA PHE A 111 -0.86 -5.75 -1.28
C PHE A 111 -1.06 -6.05 -2.76
N GLY A 112 -1.91 -7.04 -3.04
CA GLY A 112 -2.33 -7.36 -4.40
C GLY A 112 -1.24 -8.04 -5.22
N GLY A 113 -1.19 -7.72 -6.51
CA GLY A 113 -0.31 -8.34 -7.48
C GLY A 113 -1.05 -9.07 -8.60
N PRO A 114 -0.32 -9.84 -9.44
CA PRO A 114 -0.87 -10.49 -10.62
C PRO A 114 -1.88 -11.60 -10.30
N GLY A 115 -1.86 -12.10 -9.07
CA GLY A 115 -2.81 -13.08 -8.51
C GLY A 115 -2.99 -12.91 -7.01
N THR A 116 -3.74 -13.82 -6.38
CA THR A 116 -3.87 -13.85 -4.91
C THR A 116 -2.55 -14.30 -4.30
N ILE A 117 -2.07 -13.64 -3.25
CA ILE A 117 -0.86 -14.10 -2.54
C ILE A 117 -1.14 -15.49 -1.97
N ALA A 118 -0.28 -16.46 -2.28
CA ALA A 118 -0.47 -17.83 -1.82
C ALA A 118 -0.21 -17.95 -0.31
N PRO A 119 -0.94 -18.81 0.42
CA PRO A 119 -0.75 -18.97 1.85
C PRO A 119 0.58 -19.64 2.21
N ASN A 120 1.05 -20.53 1.34
CA ASN A 120 2.35 -21.16 1.47
C ASN A 120 3.40 -20.39 0.65
N GLN A 121 4.36 -19.79 1.35
CA GLN A 121 5.47 -19.04 0.75
C GLN A 121 6.79 -19.82 0.74
N ALA A 122 6.76 -21.16 0.90
CA ALA A 122 7.96 -21.99 0.92
C ALA A 122 8.85 -21.77 -0.32
N GLY A 123 10.13 -21.50 -0.11
CA GLY A 123 11.09 -21.24 -1.20
C GLY A 123 10.93 -19.88 -1.91
N ALA A 124 10.08 -19.01 -1.38
CA ALA A 124 10.02 -17.58 -1.71
C ALA A 124 10.39 -16.75 -0.46
N SER A 125 10.88 -15.53 -0.68
CA SER A 125 11.22 -14.61 0.42
C SER A 125 11.02 -13.19 -0.07
N LEU A 126 10.02 -12.55 0.51
CA LEU A 126 9.70 -11.15 0.29
C LEU A 126 10.26 -10.34 1.47
N GLN A 127 10.99 -9.28 1.16
CA GLN A 127 11.73 -8.50 2.16
C GLN A 127 11.53 -7.01 1.91
N VAL A 128 11.75 -6.22 2.95
CA VAL A 128 11.77 -4.76 2.89
C VAL A 128 13.04 -4.24 3.55
N VAL A 129 13.78 -3.42 2.82
CA VAL A 129 14.85 -2.58 3.38
C VAL A 129 14.24 -1.23 3.73
N TRP A 130 14.57 -0.69 4.90
CA TRP A 130 14.03 0.58 5.37
C TRP A 130 15.07 1.44 6.08
N TYR A 131 14.83 2.75 6.06
CA TYR A 131 15.66 3.74 6.74
C TYR A 131 14.77 4.85 7.29
N ASN A 132 14.96 5.21 8.57
CA ASN A 132 14.28 6.32 9.21
C ASN A 132 15.16 7.58 9.08
N LEU A 133 14.73 8.51 8.23
CA LEU A 133 15.40 9.78 7.94
C LEU A 133 15.48 10.71 9.15
N SER A 134 14.60 10.53 10.14
CA SER A 134 14.54 11.40 11.32
C SER A 134 15.47 10.97 12.45
N ASN A 135 15.88 9.70 12.50
CA ASN A 135 16.70 9.18 13.61
C ASN A 135 17.85 8.25 13.18
N GLY A 136 17.99 7.97 11.89
CA GLY A 136 19.06 7.17 11.31
C GLY A 136 18.96 5.66 11.52
N ARG A 137 17.89 5.16 12.18
CA ARG A 137 17.65 3.72 12.34
C ARG A 137 17.31 3.11 10.98
N SER A 138 17.73 1.87 10.78
CA SER A 138 17.49 1.15 9.53
C SER A 138 17.46 -0.35 9.76
N GLY A 139 17.05 -1.09 8.74
CA GLY A 139 17.12 -2.55 8.78
C GLY A 139 16.47 -3.22 7.59
N ASN A 140 16.47 -4.55 7.65
CA ASN A 140 15.75 -5.42 6.72
C ASN A 140 14.70 -6.21 7.50
N GLN A 141 13.50 -6.33 6.97
CA GLN A 141 12.44 -7.17 7.52
C GLN A 141 11.93 -8.15 6.48
N VAL A 142 11.52 -9.34 6.91
CA VAL A 142 10.86 -10.32 6.04
C VAL A 142 9.34 -10.13 6.16
N LEU A 143 8.65 -10.14 5.03
CA LEU A 143 7.20 -10.15 4.97
C LEU A 143 6.76 -11.61 5.04
N ILE A 144 6.22 -12.01 6.20
CA ILE A 144 5.90 -13.41 6.53
C ILE A 144 4.47 -13.59 7.03
N GLU A 145 3.85 -12.53 7.55
CA GLU A 145 2.51 -12.61 8.10
C GLU A 145 1.48 -12.44 6.99
N HIS A 146 0.83 -13.54 6.65
CA HIS A 146 -0.23 -13.61 5.67
C HIS A 146 -1.46 -14.25 6.30
N ASN A 147 -2.64 -13.73 5.99
CA ASN A 147 -3.91 -14.34 6.37
C ASN A 147 -4.57 -14.90 5.12
N ASP A 148 -4.90 -16.19 5.13
CA ASP A 148 -5.51 -16.88 3.99
C ASP A 148 -7.01 -16.54 3.89
N VAL A 149 -7.30 -15.28 3.57
CA VAL A 149 -8.66 -14.81 3.27
C VAL A 149 -8.69 -14.55 1.76
N PRO A 150 -9.64 -15.14 1.00
CA PRO A 150 -9.71 -14.99 -0.46
C PRO A 150 -9.77 -13.55 -0.98
N LEU A 151 -10.12 -12.59 -0.12
CA LEU A 151 -10.15 -11.16 -0.41
C LEU A 151 -8.98 -10.37 0.20
N ASP A 152 -8.22 -10.97 1.13
CA ASP A 152 -7.03 -10.37 1.76
C ASP A 152 -5.77 -10.84 1.03
N THR A 153 -5.43 -10.13 -0.05
CA THR A 153 -4.21 -10.40 -0.83
C THR A 153 -3.01 -9.68 -0.21
N THR A 154 -2.79 -9.82 1.10
CA THR A 154 -1.74 -9.08 1.81
C THR A 154 -0.77 -9.97 2.54
N ILE A 155 0.50 -9.57 2.54
CA ILE A 155 1.57 -10.17 3.33
C ILE A 155 2.35 -9.05 4.01
N ARG A 156 2.77 -9.27 5.25
CA ARG A 156 3.24 -8.20 6.14
C ARG A 156 4.45 -8.63 6.94
N THR A 157 5.19 -7.64 7.42
CA THR A 157 6.22 -7.88 8.45
C THR A 157 5.57 -8.21 9.79
N ALA A 158 6.34 -8.85 10.67
CA ALA A 158 6.05 -8.81 12.10
C ALA A 158 6.01 -7.36 12.61
N VAL A 159 5.40 -7.14 13.80
CA VAL A 159 5.47 -5.84 14.49
C VAL A 159 6.93 -5.53 14.79
N PHE A 160 7.35 -4.31 14.47
CA PHE A 160 8.65 -3.80 14.89
C PHE A 160 8.57 -2.29 15.11
N ASP A 161 9.56 -1.74 15.80
CA ASP A 161 9.64 -0.30 16.06
C ASP A 161 10.75 0.35 15.21
N PRO A 162 10.43 1.17 14.20
CA PRO A 162 11.41 1.96 13.46
C PRO A 162 11.80 3.26 14.17
N GLY A 163 11.22 3.55 15.33
CA GLY A 163 11.30 4.84 16.02
C GLY A 163 10.40 5.90 15.37
N PRO A 164 10.21 7.06 16.03
CA PRO A 164 9.37 8.13 15.49
C PRO A 164 10.03 8.77 14.26
N GLY A 165 9.19 9.28 13.35
CA GLY A 165 9.60 10.12 12.24
C GLY A 165 9.44 9.49 10.87
N MET A 166 10.16 10.05 9.90
CA MET A 166 9.96 9.77 8.49
C MET A 166 10.76 8.54 8.06
N VAL A 167 10.08 7.51 7.59
CA VAL A 167 10.67 6.24 7.14
C VAL A 167 10.54 6.12 5.63
N VAL A 168 11.65 5.85 4.96
CA VAL A 168 11.71 5.42 3.55
C VAL A 168 11.96 3.93 3.48
N ALA A 169 11.37 3.26 2.49
CA ALA A 169 11.50 1.81 2.38
C ALA A 169 11.37 1.33 0.93
N ALA A 170 11.99 0.18 0.66
CA ALA A 170 11.86 -0.53 -0.60
C ALA A 170 11.61 -2.03 -0.38
N VAL A 171 10.57 -2.58 -1.04
CA VAL A 171 10.22 -4.00 -0.95
C VAL A 171 10.79 -4.75 -2.15
N TYR A 172 11.46 -5.88 -1.90
CA TYR A 172 12.14 -6.69 -2.90
C TYR A 172 12.04 -8.19 -2.59
N GLY A 173 12.41 -9.03 -3.56
CA GLY A 173 12.49 -10.48 -3.38
C GLY A 173 11.48 -11.23 -4.25
N THR A 174 10.94 -12.31 -3.71
CA THR A 174 10.02 -13.21 -4.43
C THR A 174 8.80 -13.53 -3.59
N LEU A 175 7.66 -13.79 -4.24
CA LEU A 175 6.48 -14.32 -3.59
C LEU A 175 5.75 -15.34 -4.47
N TRP A 176 5.07 -16.28 -3.84
CA TRP A 176 4.13 -17.18 -4.50
C TRP A 176 2.76 -16.53 -4.65
N HIS A 177 2.19 -16.66 -5.84
CA HIS A 177 0.82 -16.32 -6.17
C HIS A 177 0.03 -17.58 -6.51
N ARG A 178 -1.30 -17.46 -6.37
CA ARG A 178 -2.26 -18.46 -6.83
C ARG A 178 -3.42 -17.83 -7.60
N TRP A 179 -3.99 -18.61 -8.52
CA TRP A 179 -5.19 -18.27 -9.30
C TRP A 179 -6.19 -19.41 -9.26
N PRO A 180 -7.50 -19.09 -9.16
CA PRO A 180 -8.53 -20.11 -9.23
C PRO A 180 -8.53 -20.74 -10.64
N VAL A 181 -8.51 -22.06 -10.68
CA VAL A 181 -8.60 -22.88 -11.88
C VAL A 181 -9.58 -24.04 -11.62
N PRO A 182 -10.14 -24.68 -12.66
CA PRO A 182 -10.97 -25.86 -12.46
C PRO A 182 -10.21 -26.95 -11.69
N VAL A 183 -10.90 -27.58 -10.73
CA VAL A 183 -10.35 -28.70 -9.97
C VAL A 183 -10.01 -29.86 -10.93
N SER A 184 -8.80 -30.37 -10.82
CA SER A 184 -8.29 -31.49 -11.61
C SER A 184 -7.19 -32.23 -10.84
N ASP A 185 -6.73 -33.37 -11.34
CA ASP A 185 -5.61 -34.11 -10.72
C ASP A 185 -4.34 -33.26 -10.60
N ALA A 186 -4.14 -32.31 -11.53
CA ALA A 186 -3.01 -31.38 -11.51
C ALA A 186 -3.20 -30.20 -10.55
N ASN A 187 -4.45 -29.81 -10.25
CA ASN A 187 -4.81 -28.71 -9.34
C ASN A 187 -5.92 -29.19 -8.38
N PRO A 188 -5.61 -30.07 -7.41
CA PRO A 188 -6.62 -30.71 -6.58
C PRO A 188 -7.33 -29.73 -5.64
N ASP A 189 -6.69 -28.62 -5.30
CA ASP A 189 -7.23 -27.53 -4.48
C ASP A 189 -7.91 -26.44 -5.32
N GLY A 190 -7.98 -26.60 -6.65
CA GLY A 190 -8.55 -25.61 -7.56
C GLY A 190 -7.67 -24.38 -7.74
N PHE A 191 -6.37 -24.46 -7.45
CA PHE A 191 -5.43 -23.36 -7.63
C PHE A 191 -4.22 -23.75 -8.47
N GLN A 192 -3.86 -22.86 -9.40
CA GLN A 192 -2.55 -22.88 -10.04
C GLN A 192 -1.63 -21.92 -9.28
N TYR A 193 -0.38 -22.35 -9.04
CA TYR A 193 0.62 -21.57 -8.31
C TYR A 193 1.75 -21.11 -9.22
N GLN A 194 2.21 -19.87 -9.02
CA GLN A 194 3.36 -19.32 -9.74
C GLN A 194 4.18 -18.39 -8.84
N ARG A 195 5.50 -18.51 -8.91
CA ARG A 195 6.41 -17.63 -8.16
C ARG A 195 6.70 -16.40 -9.01
N GLY A 196 6.45 -15.23 -8.44
CA GLY A 196 6.86 -13.94 -8.99
C GLY A 196 8.12 -13.43 -8.31
N THR A 197 8.93 -12.72 -9.08
CA THR A 197 10.06 -11.92 -8.63
C THR A 197 9.71 -10.45 -8.75
N ILE A 198 10.02 -9.67 -7.72
CA ILE A 198 9.96 -8.22 -7.80
C ILE A 198 11.10 -7.72 -8.70
N SER A 199 10.74 -7.36 -9.94
CA SER A 199 11.66 -6.86 -10.96
C SER A 199 12.08 -5.42 -10.67
N VAL A 200 11.11 -4.58 -10.28
CA VAL A 200 11.32 -3.21 -9.77
C VAL A 200 10.79 -3.14 -8.35
N PRO A 201 11.63 -2.82 -7.35
CA PRO A 201 11.18 -2.65 -5.98
C PRO A 201 10.11 -1.57 -5.86
N SER A 202 9.12 -1.79 -5.02
CA SER A 202 8.23 -0.70 -4.65
C SER A 202 8.98 0.28 -3.76
N PHE A 203 8.69 1.56 -3.86
CA PHE A 203 9.35 2.58 -3.05
C PHE A 203 8.33 3.54 -2.45
N GLY A 204 8.50 3.84 -1.17
CA GLY A 204 7.73 4.90 -0.59
C GLY A 204 8.24 5.40 0.75
N MET A 205 7.58 6.48 1.17
CA MET A 205 7.89 7.24 2.36
C MET A 205 6.64 7.42 3.21
N ILE A 206 6.78 7.16 4.50
CA ILE A 206 5.68 7.25 5.45
C ILE A 206 6.16 7.82 6.76
N TYR A 207 5.29 8.58 7.43
CA TYR A 207 5.54 9.11 8.76
C TYR A 207 5.02 8.13 9.82
N ASN A 208 5.89 7.75 10.77
CA ASN A 208 5.55 6.94 11.95
C ASN A 208 5.47 7.81 13.20
#